data_AF-A0A926BT39-F1
#
_entry.id   AF-A0A926BT39-F1
#
_cell.length_a   1.000
_cell.length_b   1.000
_cell.length_c   1.000
_cell.angle_alpha   90.00
_cell.angle_beta   90.00
_cell.angle_gamma   90.00
#
_symmetry.space_group_name_H-M   'P 1'
#
loop_
_entity.id
_entity.type
_entity.pdbx_description
1 polymer ?
#
loop_
_entity_poly.entity_id
_entity_poly.type
_entity_poly.pdbx_seq_one_letter_code
_entity_poly.pdbx_strand_id
1 'polypeptide(L)'
;TAAILFALLTALNVPMGLRIVIVGSWYLFGIGAAYAVYQYHHPELQLGELLAPFTKGGAVPAGFNAVTFVNQGRTVFVPDGGNLREFAKTQGVEVYYDVAKQANCFGLGFCGTCRFTPDQKNLSSLSEPTWQERFTLGADVGKVRLACQTTVLASTTVDNRVAEEFGEVHHFTVINGAIATAFSLVVLGVILWIGGDMIGLF
;
A
#
# COMPACT_ATOMS: atom_id res chain seq x y z
N THR A 1 -3.07 16.97 -19.32
CA THR A 1 -2.75 17.12 -20.76
C THR A 1 -3.99 17.08 -21.65
N ALA A 2 -4.92 16.13 -21.48
CA ALA A 2 -6.16 16.04 -22.28
C ALA A 2 -7.05 17.32 -22.24
N ALA A 3 -7.22 17.94 -21.07
CA ALA A 3 -7.98 19.19 -20.93
C ALA A 3 -7.32 20.38 -21.67
N ILE A 4 -5.98 20.45 -21.65
CA ILE A 4 -5.20 21.46 -22.37
C ILE A 4 -5.37 21.27 -23.88
N LEU A 5 -5.29 20.03 -24.36
CA LEU A 5 -5.53 19.69 -25.77
C LEU A 5 -6.95 20.07 -26.20
N PHE A 6 -7.97 19.80 -25.37
CA PHE A 6 -9.35 20.19 -25.65
C PHE A 6 -9.52 21.71 -25.75
N ALA A 7 -8.90 22.46 -24.85
CA ALA A 7 -8.91 23.93 -24.87
C ALA A 7 -8.23 24.51 -26.11
N LEU A 8 -7.07 23.96 -26.50
CA LEU A 8 -6.35 24.36 -27.72
C LEU A 8 -7.16 24.10 -28.99
N LEU A 9 -7.77 22.92 -29.11
CA LEU A 9 -8.61 22.60 -30.26
C LEU A 9 -9.88 23.49 -30.30
N THR A 10 -10.36 23.93 -29.14
CA THR A 10 -11.46 24.90 -29.04
C THR A 10 -11.02 26.28 -29.54
N ALA A 11 -9.83 26.75 -29.14
CA ALA A 11 -9.26 28.01 -29.62
C ALA A 11 -9.01 28.00 -31.15
N LEU A 12 -8.79 26.83 -31.74
CA LEU A 12 -8.63 26.63 -33.18
C LEU A 12 -9.95 26.39 -33.93
N ASN A 13 -11.11 26.57 -33.28
CA ASN A 13 -12.45 26.36 -33.86
C ASN A 13 -12.67 24.95 -34.46
N VAL A 14 -12.01 23.93 -33.93
CA VAL A 14 -12.19 22.54 -34.38
C VAL A 14 -13.62 22.07 -34.03
N PRO A 15 -14.34 21.36 -34.92
CA PRO A 15 -15.68 20.86 -34.63
C PRO A 15 -15.74 20.00 -33.36
N MET A 16 -16.82 20.12 -32.58
CA MET A 16 -16.97 19.44 -31.28
C MET A 16 -16.77 17.92 -31.37
N GLY A 17 -17.36 17.27 -32.37
CA GLY A 17 -17.20 15.83 -32.57
C GLY A 17 -15.74 15.41 -32.81
N LEU A 18 -15.00 16.20 -33.60
CA LEU A 18 -13.59 15.93 -33.87
C LEU A 18 -12.70 16.21 -32.64
N ARG A 19 -13.04 17.23 -31.83
CA ARG A 19 -12.38 17.48 -30.54
C ARG A 19 -12.50 16.28 -29.59
N ILE A 20 -13.70 15.75 -29.44
CA ILE A 20 -13.96 14.60 -28.56
C ILE A 20 -13.15 13.38 -29.01
N VAL A 21 -13.14 13.09 -30.32
CA VAL A 21 -12.38 11.95 -30.86
C VAL A 21 -10.87 12.13 -30.65
N ILE A 22 -10.31 13.30 -30.98
CA ILE A 22 -8.87 13.56 -30.83
C ILE A 22 -8.45 13.46 -29.36
N VAL A 23 -9.20 14.10 -28.46
CA VAL A 23 -8.88 14.12 -27.03
C VAL A 23 -9.09 12.75 -26.38
N GLY A 24 -10.16 12.04 -26.77
CA GLY A 24 -10.42 10.67 -26.32
C GLY A 24 -9.30 9.71 -26.74
N SER A 25 -8.88 9.76 -28.01
CA SER A 25 -7.75 8.96 -28.51
C SER A 25 -6.44 9.31 -27.81
N TRP A 26 -6.15 10.60 -27.61
CA TRP A 26 -4.97 11.05 -26.87
C TRP A 26 -4.98 10.57 -25.41
N TYR A 27 -6.13 10.62 -24.75
CA TYR A 27 -6.29 10.15 -23.37
C TYR A 27 -6.12 8.63 -23.26
N LEU A 28 -6.75 7.86 -24.14
CA LEU A 28 -6.64 6.40 -24.16
C LEU A 28 -5.22 5.93 -24.48
N PHE A 29 -4.58 6.53 -25.49
CA PHE A 29 -3.19 6.20 -25.81
C PHE A 29 -2.23 6.65 -24.71
N GLY A 30 -2.47 7.82 -24.11
CA GLY A 30 -1.71 8.33 -22.97
C GLY A 30 -1.81 7.43 -21.74
N ILE A 31 -3.01 6.93 -21.41
CA ILE A 31 -3.20 5.95 -20.33
C ILE A 31 -2.51 4.64 -20.68
N GLY A 32 -2.68 4.13 -21.91
CA GLY A 32 -2.04 2.89 -22.33
C GLY A 32 -0.52 2.95 -22.24
N ALA A 33 0.08 4.05 -22.72
CA ALA A 33 1.52 4.28 -22.61
C ALA A 33 1.97 4.46 -21.16
N ALA A 34 1.24 5.23 -20.35
CA ALA A 34 1.53 5.38 -18.93
C ALA A 34 1.42 4.05 -18.17
N TYR A 35 0.44 3.22 -18.51
CA TYR A 35 0.25 1.89 -17.93
C TYR A 35 1.37 0.93 -18.36
N ALA A 36 1.79 0.95 -19.63
CA ALA A 36 2.92 0.16 -20.12
C ALA A 36 4.24 0.58 -19.46
N VAL A 37 4.50 1.89 -19.32
CA VAL A 37 5.66 2.42 -18.60
C VAL A 37 5.60 2.06 -17.13
N TYR A 38 4.42 2.15 -16.50
CA TYR A 38 4.21 1.73 -15.12
C TYR A 38 4.54 0.24 -14.97
N GLN A 39 3.99 -0.66 -15.80
CA GLN A 39 4.35 -2.08 -15.76
C GLN A 39 5.84 -2.34 -16.03
N TYR A 40 6.49 -1.57 -16.91
CA TYR A 40 7.92 -1.70 -17.18
C TYR A 40 8.78 -1.38 -15.94
N HIS A 41 8.38 -0.39 -15.15
CA HIS A 41 9.07 -0.02 -13.91
C HIS A 41 8.62 -0.84 -12.68
N HIS A 42 7.55 -1.63 -12.81
CA HIS A 42 6.93 -2.40 -11.73
C HIS A 42 6.82 -3.90 -12.10
N PRO A 43 7.95 -4.62 -12.28
CA PRO A 43 7.96 -6.03 -12.69
C PRO A 43 7.26 -6.95 -11.68
N GLU A 44 7.12 -6.53 -10.42
CA GLU A 44 6.37 -7.23 -9.36
C GLU A 44 4.88 -7.41 -9.68
N LEU A 45 4.32 -6.65 -10.64
CA LEU A 45 2.93 -6.80 -11.09
C LEU A 45 2.71 -8.02 -11.98
N GLN A 46 3.73 -8.45 -12.72
CA GLN A 46 3.68 -9.66 -13.58
C GLN A 46 4.02 -10.93 -12.77
N LEU A 47 4.39 -10.76 -11.51
CA LEU A 47 4.89 -11.82 -10.66
C LEU A 47 3.84 -12.91 -10.42
N GLY A 48 2.56 -12.58 -10.34
CA GLY A 48 1.50 -13.57 -10.15
C GLY A 48 1.43 -14.62 -11.28
N GLU A 49 1.64 -14.20 -12.53
CA GLU A 49 1.68 -15.10 -13.69
C GLU A 49 2.99 -15.89 -13.74
N LEU A 50 4.12 -15.22 -13.49
CA LEU A 50 5.45 -15.84 -13.41
C LEU A 50 5.54 -16.89 -12.29
N LEU A 51 4.83 -16.68 -11.18
CA LEU A 51 4.84 -17.55 -10.02
C LEU A 51 3.75 -18.62 -10.04
N ALA A 52 2.76 -18.52 -10.92
CA ALA A 52 1.67 -19.50 -11.04
C ALA A 52 2.15 -20.96 -11.10
N PRO A 53 3.26 -21.32 -11.80
CA PRO A 53 3.80 -22.68 -11.80
C PRO A 53 4.34 -23.15 -10.44
N PHE A 54 4.79 -22.23 -9.58
CA PHE A 54 5.47 -22.53 -8.32
C PHE A 54 4.52 -22.54 -7.10
N THR A 55 3.31 -21.97 -7.24
CA THR A 55 2.28 -21.95 -6.19
C THR A 55 1.66 -23.33 -5.86
N LYS A 56 1.86 -24.35 -6.71
CA LYS A 56 1.37 -25.73 -6.51
C LYS A 56 2.45 -26.71 -6.02
N GLY A 57 3.42 -26.22 -5.24
CA GLY A 57 4.30 -27.03 -4.39
C GLY A 57 5.43 -27.77 -5.10
N GLY A 58 6.57 -27.10 -5.34
CA GLY A 58 7.75 -27.89 -5.70
C GLY A 58 9.12 -27.24 -5.69
N ALA A 59 9.28 -25.96 -6.04
CA ALA A 59 10.59 -25.33 -6.06
C ALA A 59 10.50 -23.81 -5.83
N VAL A 60 11.47 -23.27 -5.10
CA VAL A 60 11.67 -21.83 -5.01
C VAL A 60 12.30 -21.37 -6.33
N PRO A 61 11.74 -20.35 -7.02
CA PRO A 61 12.36 -19.82 -8.23
C PRO A 61 13.78 -19.33 -7.96
N ALA A 62 14.67 -19.44 -8.95
CA ALA A 62 16.04 -18.95 -8.81
C ALA A 62 16.07 -17.43 -8.55
N GLY A 63 16.85 -17.00 -7.55
CA GLY A 63 16.90 -15.60 -7.13
C GLY A 63 15.76 -15.16 -6.20
N PHE A 64 14.90 -16.09 -5.77
CA PHE A 64 13.83 -15.83 -4.81
C PHE A 64 14.06 -16.57 -3.50
N ASN A 65 13.43 -16.04 -2.46
CA ASN A 65 13.33 -16.57 -1.12
C ASN A 65 11.87 -16.92 -0.84
N ALA A 66 11.62 -18.11 -0.31
CA ALA A 66 10.29 -18.53 0.12
C ALA A 66 9.99 -17.97 1.51
N VAL A 67 8.91 -17.20 1.64
CA VAL A 67 8.42 -16.71 2.92
C VAL A 67 7.05 -17.33 3.19
N THR A 68 6.96 -18.14 4.24
CA THR A 68 5.72 -18.81 4.62
C THR A 68 5.01 -18.06 5.73
N PHE A 69 3.81 -17.58 5.44
CA PHE A 69 2.89 -16.97 6.39
C PHE A 69 2.09 -18.06 7.09
N VAL A 70 2.55 -18.47 8.27
CA VAL A 70 2.00 -19.64 8.98
C VAL A 70 0.52 -19.46 9.34
N ASN A 71 0.10 -18.24 9.69
CA ASN A 71 -1.28 -17.94 10.04
C ASN A 71 -2.26 -18.15 8.86
N GLN A 72 -1.79 -17.93 7.63
CA GLN A 72 -2.63 -18.03 6.42
C GLN A 72 -2.40 -19.35 5.67
N GLY A 73 -1.43 -20.16 6.06
CA GLY A 73 -1.02 -21.36 5.33
C GLY A 73 -0.58 -21.06 3.89
N ARG A 74 0.01 -19.88 3.65
CA ARG A 74 0.43 -19.43 2.32
C ARG A 74 1.92 -19.16 2.27
N THR A 75 2.55 -19.56 1.17
CA THR A 75 3.94 -19.24 0.87
C THR A 75 3.99 -18.26 -0.29
N VAL A 76 4.80 -17.22 -0.13
CA VAL A 76 5.08 -16.23 -1.17
C VAL A 76 6.55 -16.25 -1.51
N PHE A 77 6.88 -15.86 -2.74
CA PHE A 77 8.24 -15.78 -3.22
C PHE A 77 8.67 -14.32 -3.30
N VAL A 78 9.71 -13.97 -2.55
CA VAL A 78 10.25 -12.61 -2.49
C VAL A 78 11.64 -12.65 -3.12
N PRO A 79 11.99 -11.79 -4.10
CA PRO A 79 13.33 -11.77 -4.64
C PRO A 79 14.34 -11.47 -3.53
N ASP A 80 15.58 -11.89 -3.71
CA ASP A 80 16.64 -11.54 -2.76
C ASP A 80 16.78 -10.01 -2.64
N GLY A 81 16.77 -9.51 -1.40
CA GLY A 81 16.72 -8.06 -1.14
C GLY A 81 15.36 -7.40 -1.37
N GLY A 82 14.28 -8.18 -1.61
CA GLY A 82 12.94 -7.67 -1.84
C GLY A 82 12.19 -7.27 -0.56
N ASN A 83 11.25 -6.32 -0.69
CA ASN A 83 10.39 -5.87 0.41
C ASN A 83 9.28 -6.88 0.73
N LEU A 84 9.16 -7.30 1.98
CA LEU A 84 8.20 -8.34 2.35
C LEU A 84 6.74 -7.92 2.08
N ARG A 85 6.35 -6.69 2.41
CA ARG A 85 4.96 -6.22 2.24
C ARG A 85 4.56 -6.19 0.77
N GLU A 86 5.41 -5.64 -0.08
CA GLU A 86 5.10 -5.45 -1.50
C GLU A 86 4.82 -6.78 -2.18
N PHE A 87 5.74 -7.74 -2.03
CA PHE A 87 5.64 -9.05 -2.64
C PHE A 87 4.56 -9.94 -2.01
N ALA A 88 4.31 -9.80 -0.70
CA ALA A 88 3.20 -10.52 -0.06
C ALA A 88 1.85 -10.05 -0.61
N LYS A 89 1.66 -8.73 -0.79
CA LYS A 89 0.41 -8.16 -1.32
C LYS A 89 0.16 -8.57 -2.77
N THR A 90 1.18 -8.52 -3.63
CA THR A 90 1.02 -8.90 -5.06
C THR A 90 0.66 -10.37 -5.23
N GLN A 91 1.02 -11.22 -4.27
CA GLN A 91 0.73 -12.65 -4.25
C GLN A 91 -0.52 -13.00 -3.43
N GLY A 92 -1.31 -11.99 -3.02
CA GLY A 92 -2.59 -12.19 -2.35
C GLY A 92 -2.48 -12.74 -0.92
N VAL A 93 -1.36 -12.52 -0.23
CA VAL A 93 -1.27 -12.67 1.22
C VAL A 93 -1.76 -11.40 1.88
N GLU A 94 -2.59 -11.54 2.91
CA GLU A 94 -3.07 -10.39 3.65
C GLU A 94 -2.03 -9.90 4.65
N VAL A 95 -1.60 -8.64 4.49
CA VAL A 95 -0.65 -8.00 5.41
C VAL A 95 -1.37 -7.00 6.33
N TYR A 96 -2.59 -6.62 5.97
CA TYR A 96 -3.43 -5.69 6.71
C TYR A 96 -4.76 -6.35 7.04
N TYR A 97 -5.23 -6.09 8.26
CA TYR A 97 -6.48 -6.62 8.77
C TYR A 97 -7.43 -5.48 9.13
N ASP A 98 -8.73 -5.77 9.11
CA ASP A 98 -9.78 -4.83 9.47
C ASP A 98 -9.66 -3.48 8.72
N VAL A 99 -10.02 -2.36 9.36
CA VAL A 99 -9.91 -0.99 8.86
C VAL A 99 -8.52 -0.62 8.35
N ALA A 100 -7.46 -1.33 8.77
CA ALA A 100 -6.10 -1.07 8.27
C ALA A 100 -5.92 -1.45 6.80
N LYS A 101 -6.83 -2.24 6.21
CA LYS A 101 -6.83 -2.48 4.75
C LYS A 101 -6.94 -1.18 3.96
N GLN A 102 -7.71 -0.21 4.47
CA GLN A 102 -7.89 1.10 3.85
C GLN A 102 -7.08 2.21 4.55
N ALA A 103 -6.94 2.15 5.87
CA ALA A 103 -6.36 3.22 6.69
C ALA A 103 -4.88 2.98 7.08
N ASN A 104 -4.10 2.26 6.28
CA ASN A 104 -2.66 2.07 6.54
C ASN A 104 -1.81 3.26 6.05
N CYS A 105 -0.56 3.34 6.54
CA CYS A 105 0.39 4.39 6.14
C CYS A 105 1.09 4.14 4.78
N PHE A 106 0.56 3.25 3.93
CA PHE A 106 1.12 2.90 2.62
C PHE A 106 2.57 2.40 2.58
N GLY A 107 3.15 2.10 3.74
CA GLY A 107 4.52 1.58 3.86
C GLY A 107 5.52 2.54 4.49
N LEU A 108 5.08 3.72 4.94
CA LEU A 108 5.93 4.71 5.60
C LEU A 108 6.51 4.29 6.96
N GLY A 109 6.00 3.20 7.54
CA GLY A 109 6.50 2.64 8.80
C GLY A 109 5.89 3.26 10.06
N PHE A 110 4.90 4.15 9.97
CA PHE A 110 4.36 4.91 11.13
C PHE A 110 3.05 4.37 11.73
N CYS A 111 2.27 3.59 10.99
CA CYS A 111 0.98 3.09 11.51
C CYS A 111 1.09 1.81 12.35
N GLY A 112 2.19 1.06 12.21
CA GLY A 112 2.36 -0.24 12.87
C GLY A 112 1.40 -1.35 12.43
N THR A 113 0.58 -1.18 11.40
CA THR A 113 -0.49 -2.14 11.07
C THR A 113 -0.05 -3.33 10.21
N CYS A 114 1.13 -3.27 9.56
CA CYS A 114 1.71 -4.37 8.76
C CYS A 114 2.64 -5.26 9.59
N ARG A 115 2.29 -5.50 10.85
CA ARG A 115 3.17 -6.14 11.81
C ARG A 115 3.21 -7.66 11.65
N PHE A 116 4.31 -8.29 11.99
CA PHE A 116 4.42 -9.75 12.02
C PHE A 116 5.48 -10.18 13.05
N THR A 117 5.38 -11.41 13.50
CA THR A 117 6.37 -12.08 14.34
C THR A 117 7.36 -12.80 13.44
N PRO A 118 8.66 -12.44 13.44
CA PRO A 118 9.68 -13.14 12.68
C PRO A 118 10.02 -14.48 13.33
N ASP A 119 10.57 -15.42 12.54
CA ASP A 119 11.17 -16.64 13.09
C ASP A 119 12.39 -16.29 13.96
N GLN A 120 12.24 -16.47 15.27
CA GLN A 120 13.26 -16.16 16.27
C GLN A 120 14.53 -17.01 16.12
N LYS A 121 14.44 -18.17 15.45
CA LYS A 121 15.62 -19.03 15.19
C LYS A 121 16.39 -18.60 13.94
N ASN A 122 15.79 -17.80 13.08
CA ASN A 122 16.35 -17.41 11.79
C ASN A 122 16.18 -15.91 11.54
N LEU A 123 16.60 -15.08 12.50
CA LEU A 123 16.51 -13.61 12.36
C LEU A 123 17.39 -13.06 11.22
N SER A 124 18.48 -13.76 10.88
CA SER A 124 19.37 -13.41 9.78
C SER A 124 18.74 -13.50 8.39
N SER A 125 17.56 -14.15 8.26
CA SER A 125 16.84 -14.19 7.00
C SER A 125 16.18 -12.85 6.62
N LEU A 126 16.17 -11.88 7.55
CA LEU A 126 15.53 -10.59 7.39
C LEU A 126 16.55 -9.48 7.67
N SER A 127 16.35 -8.30 7.09
CA SER A 127 17.14 -7.12 7.44
C SER A 127 16.99 -6.73 8.91
N GLU A 128 17.98 -6.03 9.45
CA GLU A 128 17.88 -5.45 10.78
C GLU A 128 16.71 -4.45 10.90
N PRO A 129 16.16 -4.24 12.11
CA PRO A 129 15.09 -3.28 12.33
C PRO A 129 15.49 -1.85 11.96
N THR A 130 14.71 -1.22 11.09
CA THR A 130 14.93 0.17 10.69
C THR A 130 14.64 1.14 11.83
N TRP A 131 15.04 2.41 11.68
CA TRP A 131 14.73 3.42 12.68
C TRP A 131 13.23 3.68 12.81
N GLN A 132 12.47 3.57 11.70
CA GLN A 132 11.00 3.68 11.71
C GLN A 132 10.38 2.55 12.54
N GLU A 133 10.89 1.33 12.43
CA GLU A 133 10.43 0.22 13.26
C GLU A 133 10.72 0.48 14.74
N ARG A 134 11.91 0.98 15.07
CA ARG A 134 12.30 1.36 16.45
C ARG A 134 11.42 2.45 17.02
N PHE A 135 11.07 3.45 16.22
CA PHE A 135 10.17 4.51 16.62
C PHE A 135 8.73 4.01 16.83
N THR A 136 8.19 3.24 15.88
CA THR A 136 6.77 2.86 15.85
C THR A 136 6.45 1.68 16.78
N LEU A 137 7.34 0.70 16.90
CA LEU A 137 7.12 -0.48 17.74
C LEU A 137 7.70 -0.32 19.16
N GLY A 138 8.61 0.63 19.36
CA GLY A 138 9.23 0.88 20.66
C GLY A 138 9.83 -0.39 21.28
N ALA A 139 9.33 -0.77 22.46
CA ALA A 139 9.81 -1.94 23.21
C ALA A 139 9.53 -3.29 22.52
N ASP A 140 8.64 -3.33 21.54
CA ASP A 140 8.27 -4.57 20.83
C ASP A 140 9.17 -4.87 19.63
N VAL A 141 10.12 -3.98 19.29
CA VAL A 141 11.12 -4.26 18.26
C VAL A 141 11.87 -5.56 18.55
N GLY A 142 11.91 -6.44 17.55
CA GLY A 142 12.59 -7.74 17.63
C GLY A 142 11.65 -8.89 17.97
N LYS A 143 10.63 -8.65 18.82
CA LYS A 143 9.50 -9.57 18.96
C LYS A 143 8.57 -9.47 17.76
N VAL A 144 8.37 -8.24 17.30
CA VAL A 144 7.53 -7.88 16.17
C VAL A 144 8.34 -7.03 15.20
N ARG A 145 8.02 -7.15 13.91
CA ARG A 145 8.61 -6.41 12.79
C ARG A 145 7.52 -5.85 11.89
N LEU A 146 7.85 -4.84 11.08
CA LEU A 146 6.95 -4.27 10.08
C LEU A 146 7.29 -4.81 8.70
N ALA A 147 6.35 -5.50 8.05
CA ALA A 147 6.56 -6.05 6.72
C ALA A 147 6.93 -4.98 5.68
N CYS A 148 6.48 -3.73 5.87
CA CYS A 148 6.83 -2.63 4.97
C CYS A 148 8.25 -2.10 5.11
N GLN A 149 8.92 -2.38 6.24
CA GLN A 149 10.30 -1.97 6.50
C GLN A 149 11.28 -3.15 6.46
N THR A 150 10.76 -4.35 6.23
CA THR A 150 11.56 -5.59 6.24
C THR A 150 11.95 -5.98 4.83
N THR A 151 13.25 -6.19 4.65
CA THR A 151 13.84 -6.80 3.46
C THR A 151 14.11 -8.29 3.71
N VAL A 152 13.79 -9.14 2.73
CA VAL A 152 14.01 -10.59 2.81
C VAL A 152 15.38 -10.93 2.21
N LEU A 153 16.21 -11.61 2.99
CA LEU A 153 17.58 -12.01 2.66
C LEU A 153 17.72 -13.54 2.52
N ALA A 154 16.83 -14.31 3.14
CA ALA A 154 16.78 -15.75 3.01
C ALA A 154 15.35 -16.27 3.19
N SER A 155 15.11 -17.53 2.78
CA SER A 155 13.83 -18.20 2.99
C SER A 155 13.53 -18.36 4.48
N THR A 156 12.30 -18.08 4.89
CA THR A 156 11.91 -18.04 6.30
C THR A 156 10.42 -18.25 6.53
N THR A 157 10.02 -18.30 7.80
CA THR A 157 8.62 -18.35 8.21
C THR A 157 8.28 -17.13 9.04
N VAL A 158 7.05 -16.64 8.88
CA VAL A 158 6.54 -15.45 9.58
C VAL A 158 5.12 -15.70 10.04
N ASP A 159 4.74 -15.12 11.18
CA ASP A 159 3.37 -15.16 11.70
C ASP A 159 2.80 -13.75 11.77
N ASN A 160 1.71 -13.48 11.05
CA ASN A 160 1.05 -12.18 11.04
C ASN A 160 -0.27 -12.15 11.83
N ARG A 161 -0.53 -13.13 12.71
CA ARG A 161 -1.67 -13.07 13.64
C ARG A 161 -1.62 -11.83 14.54
N VAL A 162 -0.43 -11.40 14.91
CA VAL A 162 -0.23 -10.14 15.64
C VAL A 162 -0.77 -8.91 14.91
N ALA A 163 -0.87 -8.93 13.57
CA ALA A 163 -1.50 -7.85 12.80
C ALA A 163 -3.02 -7.86 12.90
N GLU A 164 -3.59 -9.05 12.89
CA GLU A 164 -5.03 -9.29 13.07
C GLU A 164 -5.47 -8.82 14.46
N GLU A 165 -4.79 -9.30 15.50
CA GLU A 165 -5.03 -8.89 16.89
C GLU A 165 -4.89 -7.37 17.07
N PHE A 166 -3.88 -6.75 16.47
CA PHE A 166 -3.71 -5.30 16.55
C PHE A 166 -4.85 -4.54 15.87
N GLY A 167 -5.30 -5.02 14.71
CA GLY A 167 -6.43 -4.46 13.99
C GLY A 167 -7.71 -4.50 14.82
N GLU A 168 -8.03 -5.67 15.39
CA GLU A 168 -9.23 -5.86 16.21
C GLU A 168 -9.24 -4.96 17.46
N VAL A 169 -8.12 -4.87 18.17
CA VAL A 169 -8.01 -4.04 19.39
C VAL A 169 -8.17 -2.55 19.08
N HIS A 170 -7.73 -2.10 17.89
CA HIS A 170 -7.73 -0.67 17.53
C HIS A 170 -8.90 -0.26 16.63
N HIS A 171 -9.76 -1.20 16.23
CA HIS A 171 -10.88 -0.95 15.33
C HIS A 171 -11.76 0.22 15.80
N PHE A 172 -12.29 0.14 17.02
CA PHE A 172 -13.16 1.20 17.55
C PHE A 172 -12.41 2.51 17.80
N THR A 173 -11.13 2.45 18.16
CA THR A 173 -10.30 3.66 18.36
C THR A 173 -10.15 4.43 17.05
N VAL A 174 -9.87 3.73 15.95
CA VAL A 174 -9.75 4.34 14.62
C VAL A 174 -11.09 4.92 14.16
N ILE A 175 -12.18 4.16 14.31
CA ILE A 175 -13.52 4.64 13.92
C ILE A 175 -13.94 5.87 14.73
N ASN A 176 -13.84 5.81 16.06
CA ASN A 176 -14.24 6.91 16.92
C ASN A 176 -13.35 8.14 16.70
N GLY A 177 -12.06 7.95 16.44
CA GLY A 177 -11.15 9.03 16.06
C GLY A 177 -11.58 9.70 14.75
N ALA A 178 -11.95 8.92 13.73
CA ALA A 178 -12.45 9.46 12.47
C ALA A 178 -13.77 10.24 12.64
N ILE A 179 -14.72 9.71 13.42
CA ILE A 179 -15.98 10.39 13.74
C ILE A 179 -15.73 11.70 14.48
N ALA A 180 -14.90 11.68 15.53
CA ALA A 180 -14.55 12.87 16.31
C ALA A 180 -13.87 13.94 15.44
N THR A 181 -13.03 13.52 14.50
CA THR A 181 -12.35 14.42 13.56
C THR A 181 -13.36 15.05 12.60
N ALA A 182 -14.25 14.25 12.01
CA ALA A 182 -15.30 14.75 11.11
C ALA A 182 -16.22 15.75 11.84
N PHE A 183 -16.66 15.43 13.06
CA PHE A 183 -17.44 16.34 13.89
C PHE A 183 -16.68 17.64 14.18
N SER A 184 -15.39 17.55 14.55
CA SER A 184 -14.56 18.73 14.82
C SER A 184 -14.39 19.64 13.60
N LEU A 185 -14.26 19.07 12.40
CA LEU A 185 -14.16 19.84 11.15
C LEU A 185 -15.48 20.54 10.82
N VAL A 186 -16.63 19.91 11.09
CA VAL A 186 -17.94 20.56 10.94
C VAL A 186 -18.08 21.74 11.91
N VAL A 187 -17.73 21.54 13.18
CA VAL A 187 -17.77 22.63 14.19
C VAL A 187 -16.83 23.77 13.79
N LEU A 188 -15.60 23.47 13.36
CA LEU A 188 -14.67 24.48 12.88
C LEU A 188 -15.22 25.23 11.66
N GLY A 189 -15.83 24.54 10.71
CA GLY A 189 -16.49 25.16 9.56
C GLY A 189 -17.59 26.13 9.96
N VAL A 190 -18.43 25.77 10.95
CA VAL A 190 -19.47 26.65 11.49
C VAL A 190 -18.86 27.89 12.18
N ILE A 191 -17.82 27.71 12.99
CA ILE A 191 -17.13 28.83 13.66
C ILE A 191 -16.54 29.80 12.63
N LEU A 192 -15.87 29.28 11.60
CA LEU A 192 -15.29 30.09 10.54
C LEU A 192 -16.37 30.81 9.72
N TRP A 193 -17.52 30.17 9.49
CA TRP A 193 -18.65 30.79 8.81
C TRP A 193 -19.23 31.96 9.63
N ILE A 194 -19.54 31.73 10.91
CA ILE A 194 -20.03 32.79 11.82
C ILE A 194 -19.01 33.92 11.94
N GLY A 195 -17.73 33.58 12.11
CA GLY A 195 -16.65 34.57 12.23
C GLY A 195 -16.48 35.41 10.97
N GLY A 196 -16.63 34.81 9.78
CA GLY A 196 -16.55 35.52 8.51
C GLY A 196 -17.73 36.47 8.27
N ASP A 197 -18.95 36.06 8.65
CA ASP A 197 -20.15 36.91 8.64
C ASP A 197 -19.95 38.14 9.54
N MET A 198 -19.40 37.95 10.75
CA MET A 198 -19.12 39.05 11.70
C MET A 198 -18.15 40.11 11.17
N ILE A 199 -17.24 39.76 10.26
CA ILE A 199 -16.26 40.70 9.69
C ILE A 199 -16.57 41.07 8.23
N GLY A 200 -17.74 40.69 7.71
CA GLY A 200 -18.21 41.04 6.37
C GLY A 200 -17.42 40.39 5.23
N LEU A 201 -16.84 39.20 5.46
CA LEU A 201 -16.13 38.44 4.42
C LEU A 201 -17.08 37.77 3.41
N PHE A 202 -18.28 37.43 3.85
CA PHE A 202 -19.38 36.88 3.04
C PHE A 202 -20.71 37.35 3.62
#